data_AF-A0A410PME0-F1
#
_entry.id   AF-A0A410PME0-F1
#
_cell.length_a   1.000
_cell.length_b   1.000
_cell.length_c   1.000
_cell.angle_alpha   90.00
_cell.angle_beta   90.00
_cell.angle_gamma   90.00
#
_symmetry.space_group_name_H-M   'P 1'
#
loop_
_entity.id
_entity.type
_entity.pdbx_description
1 polymer ?
#
loop_
_entity_poly.entity_id
_entity_poly.type
_entity_poly.pdbx_seq_one_letter_code
_entity_poly.pdbx_strand_id
1 'polypeptide(L)'
;MKKLFLLIIVLALFLTSCTGTNKPGNSSSSKNGVSNSNTTISNSDDKSNNNNAAENKKATTESKKTTTVIKVFLIAIDDNGKSGKKLDTGDSVVAVERVISTPETPLKGALSDLFSIKDRIYGKSGLYNTLYKSNLKVESAKIVNGAATVNLSGTFSLGGVMDIPRVKAQLIETVMQFQSVKSAKIYINGKTLDDALSLK
;
A
#
# COMPACT_ATOMS: atom_id res chain seq x y z
N MET A 1 6.63 47.52 -16.10
CA MET A 1 7.73 48.40 -15.66
C MET A 1 8.24 47.92 -14.31
N LYS A 2 9.56 47.75 -14.20
CA LYS A 2 10.39 47.66 -12.99
C LYS A 2 10.22 46.43 -12.08
N LYS A 3 11.19 45.52 -12.28
CA LYS A 3 11.68 44.51 -11.35
C LYS A 3 12.12 45.17 -10.04
N LEU A 4 11.97 44.49 -8.90
CA LEU A 4 12.92 44.64 -7.80
C LEU A 4 13.07 43.31 -7.05
N PHE A 5 14.20 42.67 -7.33
CA PHE A 5 14.81 41.62 -6.52
C PHE A 5 15.13 42.19 -5.13
N LEU A 6 14.81 41.47 -4.05
CA LEU A 6 15.60 41.57 -2.83
C LEU A 6 15.86 40.17 -2.27
N LEU A 7 17.12 39.78 -2.43
CA LEU A 7 17.77 38.59 -1.94
C LEU A 7 18.28 38.91 -0.53
N ILE A 8 17.73 38.28 0.50
CA ILE A 8 18.31 38.31 1.85
C ILE A 8 18.71 36.89 2.22
N ILE A 9 20.01 36.64 2.06
CA ILE A 9 20.73 35.50 2.61
C ILE A 9 20.95 35.81 4.10
N VAL A 10 20.30 35.06 5.00
CA VAL A 10 20.75 34.96 6.40
C VAL A 10 21.24 33.55 6.63
N LEU A 11 22.56 33.46 6.61
CA LEU A 11 23.38 32.36 7.08
C LEU A 11 23.26 32.29 8.62
N ALA A 12 22.68 31.22 9.14
CA ALA A 12 22.79 30.87 10.56
C ALA A 12 23.25 29.41 10.68
N LEU A 13 24.57 29.27 10.88
CA LEU A 13 25.22 28.07 11.36
C LEU A 13 24.82 27.84 12.82
N PHE A 14 24.14 26.74 13.11
CA PHE A 14 24.17 26.13 14.44
C PHE A 14 24.54 24.65 14.28
N LEU A 15 25.83 24.41 14.48
CA LEU A 15 26.40 23.11 14.81
C LEU A 15 26.14 22.88 16.30
N THR A 16 25.32 21.89 16.63
CA THR A 16 25.38 21.26 17.95
C THR A 16 25.29 19.76 17.80
N SER A 17 26.45 19.13 17.89
CA SER A 17 26.64 17.70 18.09
C SER A 17 26.24 17.34 19.53
N CYS A 18 25.49 16.25 19.71
CA CYS A 18 25.59 15.40 20.89
C CYS A 18 25.41 13.94 20.45
N THR A 19 26.53 13.23 20.49
CA THR A 19 26.67 11.77 20.35
C THR A 19 26.11 11.07 21.58
N GLY A 20 25.20 10.10 21.38
CA GLY A 20 24.70 9.21 22.43
C GLY A 20 24.82 7.76 21.97
N THR A 21 25.58 6.99 22.72
CA THR A 21 26.17 5.69 22.38
C THR A 21 25.17 4.53 22.32
N ASN A 22 25.30 3.73 21.26
CA ASN A 22 24.72 2.39 21.13
C ASN A 22 25.35 1.44 22.16
N LYS A 23 24.51 0.69 22.89
CA LYS A 23 24.90 -0.54 23.59
C LYS A 23 24.27 -1.73 22.85
N PRO A 24 25.06 -2.68 22.31
CA PRO A 24 24.53 -3.90 21.71
C PRO A 24 24.20 -4.91 22.80
N GLY A 25 22.91 -5.23 22.93
CA GLY A 25 22.39 -6.32 23.75
C GLY A 25 22.42 -7.63 22.96
N ASN A 26 23.13 -8.58 23.53
CA ASN A 26 23.59 -9.84 22.97
C ASN A 26 22.45 -10.82 22.55
N SER A 27 22.70 -11.43 21.39
CA SER A 27 22.21 -12.69 20.85
C SER A 27 21.67 -13.71 21.87
N SER A 28 20.39 -14.06 21.74
CA SER A 28 19.87 -15.37 22.14
C SER A 28 19.72 -16.27 20.91
N SER A 29 20.46 -17.37 20.99
CA SER A 29 20.54 -18.50 20.09
C SER A 29 19.18 -19.15 19.80
N SER A 30 18.84 -19.33 18.53
CA SER A 30 17.92 -20.38 18.09
C SER A 30 18.67 -21.34 17.17
N LYS A 31 18.84 -22.58 17.64
CA LYS A 31 19.47 -23.68 16.91
C LYS A 31 18.51 -24.15 15.82
N ASN A 32 19.01 -24.10 14.59
CA ASN A 32 18.43 -24.70 13.40
C ASN A 32 18.53 -26.22 13.53
N GLY A 33 17.40 -26.91 13.46
CA GLY A 33 17.32 -28.37 13.30
C GLY A 33 16.91 -28.68 11.86
N VAL A 34 17.89 -29.00 11.02
CA VAL A 34 17.69 -29.62 9.71
C VAL A 34 18.04 -31.09 9.85
N SER A 35 17.15 -32.00 9.45
CA SER A 35 17.53 -33.34 9.00
C SER A 35 16.45 -34.00 8.15
N ASN A 36 16.85 -34.30 6.90
CA ASN A 36 16.61 -35.48 6.06
C ASN A 36 15.18 -35.98 5.77
N SER A 37 14.76 -36.08 4.50
CA SER A 37 15.20 -36.96 3.38
C SER A 37 14.62 -38.38 3.45
N ASN A 38 13.74 -38.70 2.48
CA ASN A 38 13.68 -39.95 1.70
C ASN A 38 12.76 -39.70 0.47
N THR A 39 13.11 -39.91 -0.82
CA THR A 39 13.56 -41.14 -1.55
C THR A 39 12.35 -42.10 -1.70
N THR A 40 11.83 -42.59 -2.86
CA THR A 40 12.39 -42.77 -4.23
C THR A 40 11.40 -43.47 -5.22
N ILE A 41 11.65 -43.35 -6.55
CA ILE A 41 11.44 -44.29 -7.71
C ILE A 41 9.99 -44.62 -8.19
N SER A 42 9.57 -44.25 -9.42
CA SER A 42 9.67 -44.95 -10.77
C SER A 42 8.92 -46.30 -10.82
N ASN A 43 8.29 -46.80 -11.89
CA ASN A 43 8.21 -46.53 -13.33
C ASN A 43 7.09 -47.39 -13.96
N SER A 44 6.86 -47.21 -15.27
CA SER A 44 6.27 -48.17 -16.24
C SER A 44 4.74 -48.27 -16.27
N ASP A 45 4.07 -48.55 -17.39
CA ASP A 45 4.30 -48.50 -18.83
C ASP A 45 2.90 -48.89 -19.36
N ASP A 46 2.25 -48.11 -20.23
CA ASP A 46 1.45 -48.73 -21.29
C ASP A 46 1.12 -47.78 -22.44
N LYS A 47 1.12 -48.39 -23.62
CA LYS A 47 1.15 -47.81 -24.97
C LYS A 47 -0.22 -48.02 -25.60
N SER A 48 -0.85 -46.98 -26.16
CA SER A 48 -1.68 -47.17 -27.37
C SER A 48 -1.98 -45.88 -28.13
N ASN A 49 -1.75 -45.97 -29.44
CA ASN A 49 -2.08 -45.05 -30.53
C ASN A 49 -3.59 -44.72 -30.60
N ASN A 50 -3.96 -43.51 -31.01
CA ASN A 50 -4.36 -43.30 -32.42
C ASN A 50 -4.63 -41.83 -32.75
N ASN A 51 -4.23 -41.47 -33.96
CA ASN A 51 -4.47 -40.19 -34.61
C ASN A 51 -5.97 -40.00 -34.88
N ASN A 52 -6.48 -38.80 -34.63
CA ASN A 52 -7.47 -38.21 -35.52
C ASN A 52 -7.32 -36.69 -35.52
N ALA A 53 -6.89 -36.21 -36.69
CA ALA A 53 -6.99 -34.83 -37.09
C ALA A 53 -8.48 -34.46 -37.15
N ALA A 54 -8.91 -33.63 -36.19
CA ALA A 54 -10.03 -32.75 -36.37
C ALA A 54 -9.54 -31.36 -35.97
N GLU A 55 -9.26 -30.60 -37.01
CA GLU A 55 -9.07 -29.16 -37.03
C GLU A 55 -10.18 -28.48 -36.23
N ASN A 56 -9.95 -28.26 -34.94
CA ASN A 56 -10.72 -27.29 -34.16
C ASN A 56 -9.78 -26.16 -33.80
N LYS A 57 -9.85 -25.12 -34.63
CA LYS A 57 -9.23 -23.82 -34.49
C LYS A 57 -9.66 -23.21 -33.15
N LYS A 58 -9.00 -23.65 -32.06
CA LYS A 58 -9.12 -23.07 -30.73
C LYS A 58 -8.48 -21.69 -30.81
N ALA A 59 -9.32 -20.72 -31.17
CA ALA A 59 -9.04 -19.32 -30.93
C ALA A 59 -8.63 -19.20 -29.46
N THR A 60 -7.34 -18.99 -29.23
CA THR A 60 -6.83 -18.49 -27.97
C THR A 60 -7.52 -17.15 -27.76
N THR A 61 -8.55 -17.13 -26.93
CA THR A 61 -9.18 -15.90 -26.47
C THR A 61 -8.17 -15.18 -25.59
N GLU A 62 -7.29 -14.42 -26.24
CA GLU A 62 -6.43 -13.43 -25.63
C GLU A 62 -7.36 -12.36 -25.04
N SER A 63 -7.76 -12.56 -23.78
CA SER A 63 -8.50 -11.55 -23.03
C SER A 63 -7.61 -10.32 -22.91
N LYS A 64 -7.86 -9.33 -23.76
CA LYS A 64 -7.16 -8.03 -23.73
C LYS A 64 -7.26 -7.48 -22.31
N LYS A 65 -6.15 -7.55 -21.57
CA LYS A 65 -6.06 -7.11 -20.19
C LYS A 65 -6.28 -5.60 -20.14
N THR A 66 -7.47 -5.17 -19.72
CA THR A 66 -7.75 -3.74 -19.56
C THR A 66 -6.94 -3.19 -18.39
N THR A 67 -6.34 -2.01 -18.60
CA THR A 67 -5.60 -1.27 -17.58
C THR A 67 -6.34 0.01 -17.23
N THR A 68 -6.16 0.50 -16.01
CA THR A 68 -6.74 1.76 -15.53
C THR A 68 -5.72 2.46 -14.63
N VAL A 69 -5.68 3.80 -14.73
CA VAL A 69 -4.88 4.63 -13.83
C VAL A 69 -5.71 4.91 -12.57
N ILE A 70 -5.12 4.63 -11.42
CA ILE A 70 -5.64 4.98 -10.10
C ILE A 70 -4.58 5.78 -9.34
N LYS A 71 -4.98 6.38 -8.22
CA LYS A 71 -4.06 6.95 -7.25
C LYS A 71 -4.01 6.08 -6.00
N VAL A 72 -2.84 5.91 -5.45
CA VAL A 72 -2.66 5.53 -4.04
C VAL A 72 -2.13 6.73 -3.31
N PHE A 73 -2.45 6.85 -2.02
CA PHE A 73 -1.96 7.97 -1.23
C PHE A 73 -0.90 7.49 -0.25
N LEU A 74 0.13 8.31 -0.05
CA LEU A 74 1.26 8.06 0.85
C LEU A 74 1.60 9.36 1.59
N ILE A 75 2.54 9.32 2.53
CA ILE A 75 2.81 10.44 3.43
C ILE A 75 4.17 11.06 3.14
N ALA A 76 4.22 12.37 2.91
CA ALA A 76 5.45 13.13 3.04
C ALA A 76 5.55 13.64 4.49
N ILE A 77 6.60 13.24 5.21
CA ILE A 77 6.77 13.56 6.63
C ILE A 77 7.28 14.99 6.79
N ASP A 78 6.65 15.76 7.68
CA ASP A 78 7.06 17.11 8.11
C ASP A 78 7.31 18.12 6.97
N ASP A 79 6.71 17.90 5.81
CA ASP A 79 6.90 18.75 4.63
C ASP A 79 5.97 19.96 4.61
N ASN A 80 5.05 20.08 5.57
CA ASN A 80 4.15 21.19 5.79
C ASN A 80 3.19 21.50 4.63
N GLY A 81 2.73 20.47 3.90
CA GLY A 81 1.82 20.66 2.77
C GLY A 81 2.51 20.91 1.43
N LYS A 82 3.85 20.81 1.36
CA LYS A 82 4.59 21.13 0.13
C LYS A 82 4.33 20.12 -1.00
N SER A 83 4.14 18.86 -0.68
CA SER A 83 4.05 17.78 -1.67
C SER A 83 2.62 17.29 -1.91
N GLY A 84 1.65 17.71 -1.11
CA GLY A 84 0.28 17.24 -1.19
C GLY A 84 -0.66 17.97 -0.23
N LYS A 85 -1.82 17.35 0.04
CA LYS A 85 -2.78 17.96 0.97
C LYS A 85 -2.19 17.93 2.38
N LYS A 86 -2.06 19.10 3.00
CA LYS A 86 -1.55 19.24 4.36
C LYS A 86 -2.45 18.52 5.37
N LEU A 87 -1.83 17.79 6.30
CA LEU A 87 -2.44 17.27 7.51
C LEU A 87 -2.14 18.21 8.69
N ASP A 88 -2.98 18.20 9.72
CA ASP A 88 -2.80 19.05 10.91
C ASP A 88 -1.51 18.73 11.68
N THR A 89 -0.94 17.55 11.45
CA THR A 89 0.36 17.13 12.01
C THR A 89 1.56 17.80 11.37
N GLY A 90 1.39 18.54 10.26
CA GLY A 90 2.50 19.10 9.48
C GLY A 90 3.01 18.17 8.36
N ASP A 91 2.44 16.97 8.22
CA ASP A 91 2.70 16.08 7.08
C ASP A 91 1.88 16.50 5.83
N SER A 92 2.19 15.92 4.67
CA SER A 92 1.29 15.89 3.51
C SER A 92 0.81 14.48 3.20
N VAL A 93 -0.45 14.37 2.77
CA VAL A 93 -0.95 13.20 2.05
C VAL A 93 -0.80 13.44 0.55
N VAL A 94 -0.02 12.58 -0.11
CA VAL A 94 0.49 12.74 -1.47
C VAL A 94 -0.10 11.66 -2.37
N ALA A 95 -0.70 12.06 -3.49
CA ALA A 95 -1.19 11.14 -4.50
C ALA A 95 -0.05 10.60 -5.36
N VAL A 96 -0.02 9.29 -5.56
CA VAL A 96 0.89 8.60 -6.48
C VAL A 96 0.06 7.84 -7.50
N GLU A 97 0.26 8.15 -8.79
CA GLU A 97 -0.44 7.46 -9.87
C GLU A 97 0.14 6.06 -10.10
N ARG A 98 -0.77 5.10 -10.31
CA ARG A 98 -0.47 3.69 -10.51
C ARG A 98 -1.32 3.16 -11.64
N VAL A 99 -0.71 2.33 -12.48
CA VAL A 99 -1.44 1.58 -13.51
C VAL A 99 -1.74 0.20 -12.95
N ILE A 100 -3.01 -0.12 -12.81
CA ILE A 100 -3.45 -1.45 -12.41
C ILE A 100 -4.16 -2.12 -13.58
N SER A 101 -4.04 -3.44 -13.66
CA SER A 101 -4.94 -4.23 -14.51
C SER A 101 -6.22 -4.48 -13.74
N THR A 102 -7.36 -4.15 -14.33
CA THR A 102 -8.64 -4.17 -13.63
C THR A 102 -8.99 -5.59 -13.18
N PRO A 103 -9.02 -5.89 -11.88
CA PRO A 103 -9.47 -7.21 -11.45
C PRO A 103 -11.00 -7.27 -11.43
N GLU A 104 -11.68 -6.19 -11.00
CA GLU A 104 -13.15 -6.13 -10.91
C GLU A 104 -13.68 -4.67 -10.91
N THR A 105 -13.16 -3.78 -10.03
CA THR A 105 -13.52 -2.35 -9.97
C THR A 105 -12.31 -1.45 -9.63
N PRO A 106 -12.29 -0.16 -10.05
CA PRO A 106 -11.21 0.77 -9.73
C PRO A 106 -11.00 1.01 -8.23
N LEU A 107 -12.08 1.12 -7.43
CA LEU A 107 -11.98 1.34 -5.98
C LEU A 107 -11.33 0.15 -5.26
N LYS A 108 -11.79 -1.09 -5.54
CA LYS A 108 -11.17 -2.30 -4.99
C LYS A 108 -9.71 -2.42 -5.44
N GLY A 109 -9.44 -2.08 -6.70
CA GLY A 109 -8.10 -2.09 -7.27
C GLY A 109 -7.14 -1.12 -6.57
N ALA A 110 -7.54 0.12 -6.33
CA ALA A 110 -6.70 1.13 -5.67
C ALA A 110 -6.32 0.74 -4.24
N LEU A 111 -7.27 0.23 -3.45
CA LEU A 111 -7.00 -0.26 -2.10
C LEU A 111 -6.10 -1.50 -2.12
N SER A 112 -6.34 -2.41 -3.06
CA SER A 112 -5.50 -3.61 -3.21
C SER A 112 -4.06 -3.25 -3.62
N ASP A 113 -3.89 -2.28 -4.52
CA ASP A 113 -2.57 -1.76 -4.91
C ASP A 113 -1.88 -1.09 -3.72
N LEU A 114 -2.59 -0.25 -2.95
CA LEU A 114 -2.05 0.36 -1.74
C LEU A 114 -1.54 -0.68 -0.73
N PHE A 115 -2.31 -1.74 -0.48
CA PHE A 115 -1.92 -2.79 0.47
C PHE A 115 -0.81 -3.71 -0.06
N SER A 116 -0.58 -3.73 -1.37
CA SER A 116 0.53 -4.45 -2.00
C SER A 116 1.88 -3.77 -1.74
N ILE A 117 1.89 -2.47 -1.41
CA ILE A 117 3.10 -1.73 -1.04
C ILE A 117 3.52 -2.19 0.37
N LYS A 118 4.59 -2.99 0.45
CA LYS A 118 5.15 -3.49 1.70
C LYS A 118 6.39 -2.74 2.16
N ASP A 119 6.96 -1.90 1.30
CA ASP A 119 8.06 -1.04 1.70
C ASP A 119 7.59 0.06 2.64
N ARG A 120 8.39 0.33 3.67
CA ARG A 120 8.16 1.44 4.61
C ARG A 120 8.32 2.79 3.92
N ILE A 121 9.32 2.91 3.06
CA ILE A 121 9.59 4.08 2.24
C ILE A 121 9.34 3.69 0.80
N TYR A 122 8.44 4.38 0.13
CA TYR A 122 7.99 4.02 -1.20
C TYR A 122 9.05 4.36 -2.25
N GLY A 123 9.66 3.32 -2.81
CA GLY A 123 10.73 3.46 -3.78
C GLY A 123 11.84 4.38 -3.27
N LYS A 124 12.35 5.27 -4.14
CA LYS A 124 13.36 6.28 -3.78
C LYS A 124 12.77 7.67 -3.53
N SER A 125 11.45 7.76 -3.34
CA SER A 125 10.74 9.04 -3.22
C SER A 125 10.83 9.70 -1.84
N GLY A 126 11.12 8.92 -0.80
CA GLY A 126 11.03 9.39 0.58
C GLY A 126 9.60 9.38 1.16
N LEU A 127 8.58 9.04 0.37
CA LEU A 127 7.20 8.92 0.85
C LEU A 127 7.06 7.74 1.81
N TYR A 128 6.51 7.98 2.97
CA TYR A 128 6.26 7.01 4.01
C TYR A 128 4.92 6.29 3.79
N ASN A 129 4.96 4.97 3.83
CA ASN A 129 3.78 4.11 3.83
C ASN A 129 3.46 3.71 5.27
N THR A 130 2.30 4.12 5.78
CA THR A 130 1.89 3.82 7.17
C THR A 130 1.37 2.41 7.35
N LEU A 131 1.03 1.73 6.25
CA LEU A 131 0.41 0.40 6.24
C LEU A 131 1.41 -0.74 5.99
N TYR A 132 2.70 -0.46 5.90
CA TYR A 132 3.75 -1.45 5.58
C TYR A 132 3.81 -2.66 6.53
N LYS A 133 3.42 -2.47 7.81
CA LYS A 133 3.32 -3.53 8.81
C LYS A 133 2.00 -4.29 8.79
N SER A 134 1.02 -3.79 8.05
CA SER A 134 -0.33 -4.37 7.99
C SER A 134 -0.45 -5.36 6.83
N ASN A 135 -1.24 -6.40 7.04
CA ASN A 135 -1.66 -7.35 5.99
C ASN A 135 -3.17 -7.28 5.86
N LEU A 136 -3.63 -6.19 5.25
CA LEU A 136 -5.05 -5.96 4.96
C LEU A 136 -5.41 -6.50 3.59
N LYS A 137 -6.67 -6.96 3.47
CA LYS A 137 -7.31 -7.36 2.22
C LYS A 137 -8.66 -6.64 2.12
N VAL A 138 -9.10 -6.40 0.88
CA VAL A 138 -10.42 -5.83 0.61
C VAL A 138 -11.43 -6.98 0.55
N GLU A 139 -12.34 -7.06 1.52
CA GLU A 139 -13.46 -8.00 1.49
C GLU A 139 -14.58 -7.49 0.60
N SER A 140 -14.91 -6.20 0.73
CA SER A 140 -15.84 -5.51 -0.15
C SER A 140 -15.54 -4.03 -0.27
N ALA A 141 -15.83 -3.46 -1.43
CA ALA A 141 -15.79 -2.04 -1.69
C ALA A 141 -16.91 -1.69 -2.66
N LYS A 142 -17.91 -0.94 -2.20
CA LYS A 142 -19.11 -0.60 -2.97
C LYS A 142 -19.38 0.89 -2.90
N ILE A 143 -19.93 1.45 -3.97
CA ILE A 143 -20.39 2.83 -4.02
C ILE A 143 -21.88 2.79 -4.31
N VAL A 144 -22.71 3.31 -3.40
CA VAL A 144 -24.16 3.38 -3.54
C VAL A 144 -24.60 4.82 -3.29
N ASN A 145 -25.22 5.45 -4.28
CA ASN A 145 -25.66 6.86 -4.21
C ASN A 145 -24.55 7.84 -3.76
N GLY A 146 -23.31 7.51 -4.12
CA GLY A 146 -22.10 8.26 -3.75
C GLY A 146 -21.56 8.01 -2.35
N ALA A 147 -22.17 7.15 -1.54
CA ALA A 147 -21.56 6.65 -0.31
C ALA A 147 -20.71 5.41 -0.62
N ALA A 148 -19.41 5.51 -0.39
CA ALA A 148 -18.49 4.38 -0.45
C ALA A 148 -18.50 3.63 0.89
N THR A 149 -18.74 2.32 0.84
CA THR A 149 -18.59 1.42 1.99
C THR A 149 -17.51 0.40 1.68
N VAL A 150 -16.48 0.36 2.53
CA VAL A 150 -15.30 -0.50 2.39
C VAL A 150 -15.16 -1.37 3.63
N ASN A 151 -15.10 -2.68 3.44
CA ASN A 151 -14.79 -3.64 4.52
C ASN A 151 -13.43 -4.27 4.24
N LEU A 152 -12.54 -4.13 5.21
CA LEU A 152 -11.19 -4.65 5.19
C LEU A 152 -11.02 -5.71 6.27
N SER A 153 -10.18 -6.70 6.02
CA SER A 153 -9.79 -7.68 7.02
C SER A 153 -8.31 -8.03 6.99
N GLY A 154 -7.84 -8.62 8.07
CA GLY A 154 -6.47 -9.11 8.24
C GLY A 154 -5.74 -8.46 9.41
N THR A 155 -4.41 -8.49 9.39
CA THR A 155 -3.61 -7.93 10.48
C THR A 155 -3.46 -6.43 10.29
N PHE A 156 -3.91 -5.65 11.27
CA PHE A 156 -3.77 -4.21 11.31
C PHE A 156 -2.78 -3.81 12.40
N SER A 157 -1.82 -2.95 12.06
CA SER A 157 -0.77 -2.52 12.99
C SER A 157 -0.35 -1.08 12.73
N LEU A 158 -0.31 -0.28 13.79
CA LEU A 158 0.17 1.09 13.78
C LEU A 158 1.66 1.15 14.13
N GLY A 159 2.39 2.08 13.52
CA GLY A 159 3.78 2.37 13.87
C GLY A 159 3.95 3.26 15.12
N GLY A 160 2.85 3.84 15.61
CA GLY A 160 2.80 4.72 16.79
C GLY A 160 1.62 5.69 16.71
N VAL A 161 1.49 6.57 17.71
CA VAL A 161 0.41 7.58 17.80
C VAL A 161 0.34 8.49 16.57
N MET A 162 1.50 8.87 16.02
CA MET A 162 1.59 9.74 14.83
C MET A 162 1.06 9.06 13.56
N ASP A 163 0.98 7.74 13.54
CA ASP A 163 0.45 7.01 12.37
C ASP A 163 -1.08 7.00 12.34
N ILE A 164 -1.79 7.36 13.42
CA ILE A 164 -3.26 7.45 13.44
C ILE A 164 -3.80 8.43 12.37
N PRO A 165 -3.42 9.73 12.39
CA PRO A 165 -3.90 10.67 11.37
C PRO A 165 -3.41 10.31 9.98
N ARG A 166 -2.21 9.72 9.89
CA ARG A 166 -1.60 9.34 8.62
C ARG A 166 -2.30 8.16 7.95
N VAL A 167 -2.59 7.08 8.69
CA VAL A 167 -3.36 5.93 8.18
C VAL A 167 -4.76 6.37 7.78
N LYS A 168 -5.43 7.20 8.60
CA LYS A 168 -6.74 7.73 8.27
C LYS A 168 -6.73 8.47 6.94
N ALA A 169 -5.76 9.37 6.75
CA ALA A 169 -5.60 10.10 5.49
C ALA A 169 -5.29 9.15 4.32
N GLN A 170 -4.37 8.21 4.50
CA GLN A 170 -3.96 7.26 3.46
C GLN A 170 -5.15 6.45 2.92
N LEU A 171 -6.00 5.94 3.82
CA LEU A 171 -7.19 5.16 3.47
C LEU A 171 -8.30 6.05 2.89
N ILE A 172 -8.64 7.15 3.56
CA ILE A 172 -9.76 8.01 3.14
C ILE A 172 -9.49 8.65 1.79
N GLU A 173 -8.31 9.22 1.55
CA GLU A 173 -7.98 9.83 0.26
C GLU A 173 -7.99 8.81 -0.88
N THR A 174 -7.50 7.59 -0.63
CA THR A 174 -7.57 6.50 -1.60
C THR A 174 -9.01 6.13 -1.96
N VAL A 175 -9.95 6.20 -1.02
CA VAL A 175 -11.37 5.94 -1.31
C VAL A 175 -12.05 7.15 -1.97
N MET A 176 -11.73 8.37 -1.52
CA MET A 176 -12.37 9.61 -1.96
C MET A 176 -11.89 10.10 -3.33
N GLN A 177 -10.83 9.52 -3.90
CA GLN A 177 -10.29 9.94 -5.21
C GLN A 177 -11.28 9.84 -6.38
N PHE A 178 -12.32 9.02 -6.26
CA PHE A 178 -13.24 8.73 -7.35
C PHE A 178 -14.38 9.75 -7.35
N GLN A 179 -14.64 10.38 -8.50
CA GLN A 179 -15.64 11.44 -8.64
C GLN A 179 -17.05 11.04 -8.19
N SER A 180 -17.40 9.75 -8.28
CA SER A 180 -18.67 9.21 -7.82
C SER A 180 -18.78 9.13 -6.30
N VAL A 181 -17.69 9.26 -5.55
CA VAL A 181 -17.65 9.14 -4.08
C VAL A 181 -17.81 10.52 -3.45
N LYS A 182 -18.84 10.67 -2.62
CA LYS A 182 -19.17 11.87 -1.85
C LYS A 182 -18.89 11.68 -0.36
N SER A 183 -18.88 10.43 0.12
CA SER A 183 -18.55 10.07 1.49
C SER A 183 -17.98 8.66 1.57
N ALA A 184 -17.21 8.37 2.62
CA ALA A 184 -16.57 7.08 2.82
C ALA A 184 -16.83 6.54 4.23
N LYS A 185 -17.21 5.26 4.32
CA LYS A 185 -17.23 4.45 5.54
C LYS A 185 -16.29 3.29 5.36
N ILE A 186 -15.25 3.23 6.18
CA ILE A 186 -14.23 2.19 6.13
C ILE A 186 -14.31 1.40 7.42
N TYR A 187 -14.29 0.07 7.30
CA TYR A 187 -14.28 -0.86 8.41
C TYR A 187 -13.05 -1.74 8.33
N ILE A 188 -12.40 -2.00 9.47
CA ILE A 188 -11.27 -2.92 9.59
C ILE A 188 -11.64 -3.98 10.61
N ASN A 189 -11.69 -5.25 10.19
CA ASN A 189 -12.09 -6.38 11.03
C ASN A 189 -13.45 -6.12 11.73
N GLY A 190 -14.41 -5.57 10.98
CA GLY A 190 -15.76 -5.24 11.46
C GLY A 190 -15.87 -3.99 12.35
N LYS A 191 -14.77 -3.33 12.72
CA LYS A 191 -14.77 -2.07 13.48
C LYS A 191 -14.77 -0.87 12.55
N THR A 192 -15.34 0.26 12.98
CA THR A 192 -15.17 1.52 12.23
C THR A 192 -13.70 1.89 12.13
N LEU A 193 -13.32 2.66 11.12
CA LEU A 193 -11.93 3.12 10.99
C LEU A 193 -11.45 3.86 12.25
N ASP A 194 -12.28 4.72 12.83
CA ASP A 194 -11.92 5.46 14.04
C ASP A 194 -11.71 4.54 15.25
N ASP A 195 -12.57 3.53 15.42
CA ASP A 195 -12.39 2.52 16.47
C ASP A 195 -11.14 1.65 16.25
N ALA A 196 -10.85 1.31 14.99
CA ALA A 196 -9.68 0.51 14.64
C ALA A 196 -8.36 1.27 14.84
N LEU A 197 -8.39 2.60 14.70
CA LEU A 197 -7.26 3.49 14.91
C LEU A 197 -7.05 3.90 16.36
N SER A 198 -8.03 3.65 17.22
CA SER A 198 -7.95 4.00 18.63
C SER A 198 -6.92 3.09 19.31
N LEU A 199 -5.86 3.70 19.85
CA LEU A 199 -4.97 3.00 20.77
C LEU A 199 -5.75 2.74 22.06
N LYS A 200 -5.83 1.46 22.45
CA LYS A 200 -6.30 1.09 23.78
C LYS A 200 -5.20 1.30 24.81
#